data_AF-A0A873P872-F1
#
_entry.id   AF-A0A873P872-F1
#
_cell.length_a   1.000
_cell.length_b   1.000
_cell.length_c   1.000
_cell.angle_alpha   90.00
_cell.angle_beta   90.00
_cell.angle_gamma   90.00
#
_symmetry.space_group_name_H-M   'P 1'
#
loop_
_entity.id
_entity.type
_entity.pdbx_description
1 polymer ?
#
loop_
_entity_poly.entity_id
_entity_poly.type
_entity_poly.pdbx_seq_one_letter_code
_entity_poly.pdbx_strand_id
1 'polypeptide(L)'
;ICIPCQPSEYLLDEFTCKDCDLGYWPNETLNGCYELPQEYIRWKDAWAIGPVTISCLGFISTLFVFGVFIQNNNTPIVKASGRELSYTLLTGVLMCYSMTFIFIAKPSTEVCTLRRLGMGTSFAVCYSALLTKTNRIARIFSGVKEGVQRPRFISPASQVVICMALISCQLIIVVIWLLVETPGTRKETAPDKRYVVTLKCNNRDSSMLVSLTYNVLLIVLCTVYAFKT
;
A
#
# COMPACT_ATOMS: atom_id res chain seq x y z
N ILE A 1 6.43 -51.42 25.08
CA ILE A 1 5.67 -50.92 23.91
C ILE A 1 6.44 -49.71 23.40
N CYS A 2 6.87 -49.72 22.14
CA CYS A 2 7.51 -48.56 21.51
C CYS A 2 6.44 -47.74 20.81
N ILE A 3 6.35 -46.45 21.12
CA ILE A 3 5.41 -45.52 20.50
C ILE A 3 6.24 -44.56 19.65
N PRO A 4 5.98 -44.44 18.34
CA PRO A 4 6.68 -43.47 17.51
C PRO A 4 6.29 -42.04 17.89
N CYS A 5 7.26 -41.11 17.91
CA CYS A 5 6.98 -39.68 18.06
C CYS A 5 6.15 -39.16 16.87
N GLN A 6 5.45 -38.05 17.06
CA GLN A 6 4.75 -37.39 15.95
C GLN A 6 5.75 -36.79 14.95
N PRO A 7 5.36 -36.59 13.67
CA PRO A 7 6.28 -36.12 12.62
C PRO A 7 6.94 -34.76 12.86
N SER A 8 6.42 -33.93 13.77
CA SER A 8 6.97 -32.61 14.12
C SER A 8 7.79 -32.61 15.41
N GLU A 9 7.88 -33.74 16.09
CA GLU A 9 8.57 -33.90 17.36
C GLU A 9 9.97 -34.48 17.17
N TYR A 10 10.88 -34.15 18.07
CA TYR A 10 12.20 -34.75 18.19
C TYR A 10 12.32 -35.48 19.54
N LEU A 11 13.27 -36.40 19.64
CA LEU A 11 13.55 -37.13 20.86
C LEU A 11 14.37 -36.25 21.81
N LEU A 12 13.79 -35.87 22.95
CA LEU A 12 14.51 -35.11 23.98
C LEU A 12 15.29 -36.06 24.89
N ASP A 13 14.64 -37.14 25.31
CA ASP A 13 15.16 -38.22 26.14
C ASP A 13 14.59 -39.56 25.66
N GLU A 14 15.15 -40.70 26.07
CA GLU A 14 14.72 -42.05 25.65
C GLU A 14 13.22 -42.34 25.88
N PHE A 15 12.57 -41.56 26.75
CA PHE A 15 11.15 -41.71 27.10
C PHE A 15 10.29 -40.48 26.75
N THR A 16 10.85 -39.42 26.14
CA THR A 16 10.12 -38.16 25.94
C THR A 16 10.39 -37.55 24.56
N CYS A 17 9.32 -37.42 23.78
CA CYS A 17 9.30 -36.62 22.55
C CYS A 17 8.91 -35.18 22.88
N LYS A 18 9.51 -34.20 22.19
CA LYS A 18 9.19 -32.78 22.32
C LYS A 18 8.93 -32.17 20.95
N ASP A 19 7.88 -31.35 20.83
CA ASP A 19 7.55 -30.67 19.58
C ASP A 19 8.61 -29.60 19.24
N CYS A 20 8.97 -29.47 17.98
CA CYS A 20 9.85 -28.39 17.52
C CYS A 20 9.13 -27.03 17.57
N ASP A 21 9.91 -25.97 17.82
CA ASP A 21 9.38 -24.60 17.82
C ASP A 21 8.82 -24.21 16.44
N LEU A 22 7.93 -23.21 16.42
CA LEU A 22 7.32 -22.68 15.19
C LEU A 22 8.39 -22.24 14.18
N GLY A 23 8.41 -22.93 13.03
CA GLY A 23 9.37 -22.69 11.96
C GLY A 23 10.64 -23.53 12.03
N TYR A 24 10.64 -24.56 12.88
CA TYR A 24 11.67 -25.60 12.95
C TYR A 24 11.08 -26.99 12.65
N TRP A 25 11.88 -27.89 12.07
CA TRP A 25 11.50 -29.26 11.75
C TRP A 25 12.50 -30.25 12.35
N PRO A 26 12.08 -31.44 12.82
CA PRO A 26 13.00 -32.42 13.37
C PRO A 26 13.94 -32.97 12.27
N ASN A 27 15.21 -33.18 12.62
CA ASN A 27 16.18 -33.86 11.75
C ASN A 27 15.78 -35.33 11.53
N GLU A 28 16.32 -35.95 10.48
CA GLU A 28 16.10 -37.39 10.19
C GLU A 28 16.52 -38.31 11.35
N THR A 29 17.51 -37.89 12.15
CA THR A 29 17.96 -38.61 13.34
C THR A 29 17.14 -38.33 14.60
N LEU A 30 16.14 -37.44 14.54
CA LEU A 30 15.30 -37.00 15.67
C LEU A 30 16.07 -36.44 16.87
N ASN A 31 17.34 -36.07 16.73
CA ASN A 31 18.16 -35.57 17.84
C ASN A 31 18.07 -34.04 18.04
N GLY A 32 17.25 -33.35 17.26
CA GLY A 32 17.08 -31.91 17.31
C GLY A 32 16.31 -31.37 16.12
N CYS A 33 16.12 -30.05 16.09
CA CYS A 33 15.36 -29.35 15.06
C CYS A 33 16.26 -28.44 14.21
N TYR A 34 15.97 -28.33 12.92
CA TYR A 34 16.60 -27.37 12.00
C TYR A 34 15.59 -26.31 11.55
N GLU A 35 16.07 -25.10 11.23
CA GLU A 35 15.20 -24.03 10.75
C GLU A 35 14.71 -24.34 9.34
N LEU A 36 13.38 -24.29 9.13
CA LEU A 36 12.81 -24.52 7.81
C LEU A 36 13.15 -23.38 6.85
N PRO A 37 13.34 -23.69 5.55
CA PRO A 37 13.53 -22.67 4.54
C PRO A 37 12.28 -21.78 4.44
N GLN A 38 12.50 -20.47 4.42
CA GLN A 38 11.43 -19.48 4.31
C GLN A 38 10.99 -19.35 2.85
N GLU A 39 9.73 -19.65 2.56
CA GLU A 39 9.12 -19.32 1.28
C GLU A 39 8.60 -17.88 1.29
N TYR A 40 9.08 -17.10 0.34
CA TYR A 40 8.62 -15.75 0.03
C TYR A 40 8.63 -15.58 -1.48
N ILE A 41 7.86 -14.61 -1.99
CA ILE A 41 7.83 -14.29 -3.41
C ILE A 41 9.24 -13.87 -3.84
N ARG A 42 9.88 -14.68 -4.69
CA ARG A 42 11.20 -14.37 -5.22
C ARG A 42 11.03 -13.51 -6.46
N TRP A 43 12.01 -12.64 -6.70
CA TRP A 43 12.06 -11.79 -7.91
C TRP A 43 12.00 -12.55 -9.23
N LYS A 44 12.39 -13.84 -9.21
CA LYS A 44 12.38 -14.73 -10.38
C LYS A 44 11.04 -15.43 -10.60
N ASP A 45 10.10 -15.32 -9.67
CA ASP A 45 8.81 -15.98 -9.79
C ASP A 45 7.93 -15.25 -10.81
N ALA A 46 7.18 -15.98 -11.62
CA ALA A 46 6.29 -15.40 -12.63
C ALA A 46 5.29 -14.39 -12.03
N TRP A 47 4.85 -14.64 -10.79
CA TRP A 47 3.97 -13.78 -10.00
C TRP A 47 4.57 -12.42 -9.64
N ALA A 48 5.91 -12.30 -9.60
CA ALA A 48 6.61 -11.04 -9.37
C ALA A 48 6.93 -10.32 -10.70
N ILE A 49 7.33 -11.07 -11.73
CA ILE A 49 7.78 -10.52 -13.02
C ILE A 49 6.71 -9.66 -13.69
N GLY A 50 5.46 -10.14 -13.72
CA GLY A 50 4.35 -9.42 -14.35
C GLY A 50 4.13 -8.02 -13.74
N PRO A 51 3.82 -7.91 -12.42
CA PRO A 51 3.65 -6.63 -11.75
C PRO A 51 4.87 -5.71 -11.83
N VAL A 52 6.10 -6.24 -11.71
CA VAL A 52 7.33 -5.43 -11.84
C VAL A 52 7.43 -4.82 -13.22
N THR A 53 7.18 -5.60 -14.26
CA THR A 53 7.29 -5.12 -15.65
C THR A 53 6.29 -3.99 -15.92
N ILE A 54 5.03 -4.18 -15.50
CA ILE A 54 3.98 -3.15 -15.61
C ILE A 54 4.37 -1.89 -14.81
N SER A 55 4.90 -2.07 -13.60
CA SER A 55 5.32 -0.96 -12.77
C SER A 55 6.49 -0.17 -13.40
N CYS A 56 7.51 -0.85 -13.95
CA CYS A 56 8.60 -0.21 -14.66
C CYS A 56 8.11 0.61 -15.86
N LEU A 57 7.25 0.04 -16.70
CA LEU A 57 6.67 0.74 -17.85
C LEU A 57 5.82 1.95 -17.43
N GLY A 58 5.00 1.76 -16.40
CA GLY A 58 4.17 2.82 -15.82
C GLY A 58 5.01 3.95 -15.23
N PHE A 59 6.09 3.62 -14.53
CA PHE A 59 7.02 4.59 -13.95
C PHE A 59 7.71 5.42 -15.03
N ILE A 60 8.25 4.79 -16.08
CA ILE A 60 8.88 5.48 -17.22
C ILE A 60 7.87 6.38 -17.93
N SER A 61 6.68 5.87 -18.21
CA SER A 61 5.60 6.65 -18.84
C SER A 61 5.21 7.86 -18.00
N THR A 62 5.08 7.69 -16.69
CA THR A 62 4.72 8.78 -15.76
C THR A 62 5.82 9.83 -15.71
N LEU A 63 7.10 9.44 -15.68
CA LEU A 63 8.23 10.38 -15.74
C LEU A 63 8.26 11.16 -17.05
N PHE A 64 7.97 10.51 -18.17
CA PHE A 64 7.85 11.18 -19.47
C PHE A 64 6.74 12.25 -19.43
N VAL A 65 5.54 11.90 -18.95
CA VAL A 65 4.43 12.86 -18.77
C VAL A 65 4.83 13.99 -17.82
N PHE A 66 5.50 13.67 -16.71
CA PHE A 66 5.99 14.66 -15.76
C PHE A 66 6.95 15.67 -16.41
N GLY A 67 7.91 15.18 -17.21
CA GLY A 67 8.84 16.02 -17.97
C GLY A 67 8.14 16.93 -18.98
N VAL A 68 7.15 16.39 -19.73
CA VAL A 68 6.33 17.17 -20.66
C VAL A 68 5.57 18.28 -19.95
N PHE A 69 4.99 18.01 -18.77
CA PHE A 69 4.30 19.00 -17.96
C PHE A 69 5.23 20.12 -17.47
N ILE A 70 6.45 19.78 -17.05
CA ILE A 70 7.47 20.77 -16.64
C ILE A 70 7.88 21.65 -17.81
N GLN A 71 8.18 21.05 -18.97
CA GLN A 71 8.60 21.82 -20.14
C GLN A 71 7.48 22.75 -20.63
N ASN A 72 6.23 22.30 -20.60
CA ASN A 72 5.06 23.04 -21.07
C ASN A 72 4.31 23.78 -19.94
N ASN A 73 4.97 24.02 -18.80
CA ASN A 73 4.36 24.56 -17.58
C ASN A 73 3.73 25.97 -17.76
N ASN A 74 4.11 26.68 -18.83
CA ASN A 74 3.61 28.00 -19.17
C ASN A 74 2.43 28.01 -20.15
N THR A 75 2.12 26.87 -20.77
CA THR A 75 1.02 26.76 -21.74
C THR A 75 -0.34 27.01 -21.06
N PRO A 76 -1.31 27.61 -21.78
CA PRO A 76 -2.63 27.92 -21.23
C PRO A 76 -3.38 26.65 -20.79
N ILE A 77 -3.12 25.51 -21.45
CA ILE A 77 -3.70 24.21 -21.15
C ILE A 77 -3.29 23.74 -19.74
N VAL A 78 -1.97 23.75 -19.44
CA VAL A 78 -1.44 23.31 -18.14
C VAL A 78 -1.88 24.26 -17.02
N LYS A 79 -1.89 25.57 -17.27
CA LYS A 79 -2.39 26.57 -16.31
C LYS A 79 -3.88 26.39 -15.98
N ALA A 80 -4.73 26.16 -16.99
CA ALA A 80 -6.17 25.97 -16.77
C ALA A 80 -6.47 24.71 -15.95
N SER A 81 -5.72 23.63 -16.19
CA SER A 81 -5.86 22.32 -15.52
C SER A 81 -5.56 22.37 -14.00
N GLY A 82 -4.79 23.35 -13.54
CA GLY A 82 -4.31 23.43 -12.15
C GLY A 82 -2.96 22.72 -12.01
N ARG A 83 -1.88 23.49 -12.17
CA ARG A 83 -0.50 22.99 -12.26
C ARG A 83 -0.11 22.19 -11.02
N GLU A 84 -0.28 22.79 -9.85
CA GLU A 84 0.06 22.18 -8.56
C GLU A 84 -0.65 20.83 -8.36
N LEU A 85 -1.96 20.77 -8.57
CA LEU A 85 -2.73 19.53 -8.41
C LEU A 85 -2.32 18.44 -9.39
N SER A 86 -1.93 18.82 -10.61
CA SER A 86 -1.46 17.87 -11.62
C SER A 86 -0.10 17.28 -11.23
N TYR A 87 0.81 18.09 -10.68
CA TYR A 87 2.07 17.61 -10.12
C TYR A 87 1.86 16.71 -8.89
N THR A 88 0.93 17.06 -7.99
CA THR A 88 0.56 16.21 -6.85
C THR A 88 0.02 14.86 -7.33
N LEU A 89 -0.86 14.85 -8.33
CA LEU A 89 -1.42 13.62 -8.89
C LEU A 89 -0.32 12.73 -9.48
N LEU A 90 0.54 13.28 -10.34
CA LEU A 90 1.63 12.52 -10.96
C LEU A 90 2.61 11.98 -9.91
N THR A 91 2.89 12.75 -8.85
CA THR A 91 3.70 12.29 -7.72
C THR A 91 3.05 11.10 -7.02
N GLY A 92 1.73 11.15 -6.78
CA GLY A 92 0.98 10.01 -6.23
C GLY A 92 1.05 8.76 -7.12
N VAL A 93 0.94 8.93 -8.44
CA VAL A 93 1.06 7.82 -9.41
C VAL A 93 2.47 7.21 -9.38
N LEU A 94 3.53 8.02 -9.30
CA LEU A 94 4.90 7.52 -9.14
C LEU A 94 5.07 6.74 -7.82
N MET A 95 4.45 7.21 -6.73
CA MET A 95 4.43 6.49 -5.45
C MET A 95 3.70 5.15 -5.57
N CYS A 96 2.56 5.08 -6.27
CA CYS A 96 1.82 3.84 -6.51
C CYS A 96 2.67 2.80 -7.24
N TYR A 97 3.37 3.18 -8.32
CA TYR A 97 4.27 2.26 -9.04
C TYR A 97 5.45 1.82 -8.15
N SER A 98 6.01 2.74 -7.36
CA SER A 98 7.10 2.42 -6.42
C SER A 98 6.67 1.41 -5.35
N MET A 99 5.41 1.46 -4.91
CA MET A 99 4.88 0.50 -3.93
C MET A 99 4.94 -0.95 -4.42
N THR A 100 4.80 -1.20 -5.73
CA THR A 100 4.89 -2.56 -6.29
C THR A 100 6.21 -3.24 -5.91
N PHE A 101 7.34 -2.52 -5.94
CA PHE A 101 8.63 -3.06 -5.55
C PHE A 101 8.70 -3.37 -4.05
N ILE A 102 8.12 -2.52 -3.21
CA ILE A 102 8.06 -2.72 -1.75
C ILE A 102 7.19 -3.94 -1.40
N PHE A 103 6.12 -4.19 -2.15
CA PHE A 103 5.28 -5.38 -1.99
C PHE A 103 5.98 -6.69 -2.37
N ILE A 104 6.95 -6.64 -3.27
CA ILE A 104 7.72 -7.82 -3.71
C ILE A 104 8.99 -8.04 -2.87
N ALA A 105 9.53 -6.97 -2.27
CA ALA A 105 10.69 -7.06 -1.39
C ALA A 105 10.48 -8.08 -0.25
N LYS A 106 11.58 -8.68 0.23
CA LYS A 106 11.52 -9.64 1.35
C LYS A 106 10.85 -8.97 2.56
N PRO A 107 9.82 -9.58 3.18
CA PRO A 107 9.19 -9.02 4.36
C PRO A 107 10.20 -8.82 5.50
N SER A 108 10.36 -7.58 5.93
CA SER A 108 11.11 -7.15 7.10
C SER A 108 10.26 -6.14 7.87
N THR A 109 10.60 -5.84 9.12
CA THR A 109 9.87 -4.84 9.91
C THR A 109 9.76 -3.49 9.17
N GLU A 110 10.84 -3.07 8.52
CA GLU A 110 10.89 -1.85 7.71
C GLU A 110 9.98 -1.94 6.48
N VAL A 111 10.07 -3.03 5.72
CA VAL A 111 9.25 -3.25 4.52
C VAL A 111 7.77 -3.32 4.88
N CYS A 112 7.41 -3.99 5.99
CA CYS A 112 6.03 -4.07 6.47
C CYS A 112 5.49 -2.69 6.88
N THR A 113 6.33 -1.88 7.53
CA THR A 113 6.01 -0.48 7.87
C THR A 113 5.76 0.34 6.59
N LEU A 114 6.66 0.24 5.61
CA LEU A 114 6.55 0.94 4.33
C LEU A 114 5.33 0.51 3.52
N ARG A 115 4.96 -0.78 3.52
CA ARG A 115 3.72 -1.25 2.87
C ARG A 115 2.49 -0.60 3.47
N ARG A 116 2.42 -0.53 4.81
CA ARG A 116 1.28 0.05 5.53
C ARG A 116 1.16 1.56 5.30
N LEU A 117 2.28 2.28 5.41
CA LEU A 117 2.32 3.73 5.18
C LEU A 117 2.09 4.08 3.72
N GLY A 118 2.76 3.36 2.82
CA GLY A 118 2.86 3.73 1.43
C GLY A 118 1.63 3.39 0.60
N MET A 119 0.98 2.24 0.84
CA MET A 119 -0.21 1.86 0.07
C MET A 119 -1.37 2.84 0.32
N GLY A 120 -1.70 3.09 1.59
CA GLY A 120 -2.80 4.00 1.92
C GLY A 120 -2.52 5.44 1.52
N THR A 121 -1.28 5.92 1.72
CA THR A 121 -0.89 7.30 1.39
C THR A 121 -0.84 7.55 -0.11
N SER A 122 -0.30 6.62 -0.91
CA SER A 122 -0.19 6.79 -2.36
C SER A 122 -1.56 6.96 -3.03
N PHE A 123 -2.54 6.12 -2.67
CA PHE A 123 -3.92 6.29 -3.11
C PHE A 123 -4.53 7.60 -2.61
N ALA A 124 -4.33 7.96 -1.35
CA ALA A 124 -4.87 9.20 -0.81
C ALA A 124 -4.31 10.44 -1.51
N VAL A 125 -3.03 10.46 -1.90
CA VAL A 125 -2.44 11.54 -2.71
C VAL A 125 -3.15 11.66 -4.06
N CYS A 126 -3.36 10.53 -4.76
CA CYS A 126 -4.02 10.51 -6.06
C CYS A 126 -5.47 11.00 -5.96
N TYR A 127 -6.26 10.40 -5.06
CA TYR A 127 -7.67 10.71 -4.94
C TYR A 127 -7.93 12.08 -4.31
N SER A 128 -7.07 12.58 -3.42
CA SER A 128 -7.19 13.94 -2.90
C SER A 128 -6.96 14.99 -3.99
N ALA A 129 -5.98 14.77 -4.87
CA ALA A 129 -5.73 15.65 -6.02
C ALA A 129 -6.90 15.62 -7.02
N LEU A 130 -7.40 14.42 -7.35
CA LEU A 130 -8.57 14.24 -8.22
C LEU A 130 -9.83 14.88 -7.64
N LEU A 131 -10.14 14.62 -6.37
CA LEU A 131 -11.29 15.20 -5.67
C LEU A 131 -11.24 16.72 -5.65
N THR A 132 -10.07 17.29 -5.36
CA THR A 132 -9.89 18.75 -5.35
C THR A 132 -10.14 19.33 -6.74
N LYS A 133 -9.68 18.63 -7.79
CA LYS A 133 -9.87 19.04 -9.18
C LYS A 133 -11.34 18.93 -9.61
N THR A 134 -12.03 17.83 -9.34
CA THR A 134 -13.45 17.66 -9.67
C THR A 134 -14.34 18.60 -8.87
N ASN A 135 -14.07 18.78 -7.57
CA ASN A 135 -14.81 19.72 -6.73
C ASN A 135 -14.68 21.18 -7.22
N ARG A 136 -13.49 21.59 -7.70
CA ARG A 136 -13.31 22.89 -8.34
C ARG A 136 -14.22 23.04 -9.56
N ILE A 137 -14.25 22.05 -10.44
CA ILE A 137 -15.06 22.11 -11.67
C ILE A 137 -16.56 22.12 -11.34
N ALA A 138 -17.01 21.26 -10.43
CA ALA A 138 -18.40 21.23 -9.96
C ALA A 138 -18.86 22.58 -9.36
N ARG A 139 -17.98 23.29 -8.62
CA ARG A 139 -18.26 24.64 -8.11
C ARG A 139 -18.35 25.69 -9.20
N ILE A 140 -17.55 25.58 -10.26
CA ILE A 140 -17.63 26.48 -11.42
C ILE A 140 -18.99 26.31 -12.10
N PHE A 141 -19.41 25.08 -12.41
CA PHE A 141 -20.70 24.84 -13.07
C PHE A 141 -21.90 25.21 -12.18
N SER A 142 -21.82 24.93 -10.88
CA SER A 142 -22.89 25.32 -9.94
C SER A 142 -23.03 26.84 -9.85
N GLY A 143 -21.91 27.58 -9.80
CA GLY A 143 -21.92 29.04 -9.77
C GLY A 143 -22.43 29.69 -11.06
N VAL A 144 -22.23 29.05 -12.21
CA VAL A 144 -22.84 29.48 -13.49
C VAL A 144 -24.35 29.28 -13.48
N LYS A 145 -24.84 28.18 -12.88
CA LYS A 145 -26.27 27.84 -12.81
C LYS A 145 -27.06 28.73 -11.84
N GLU A 146 -26.45 29.14 -10.74
CA GLU A 146 -27.11 29.97 -9.70
C GLU A 146 -27.05 31.48 -9.96
N GLY A 147 -26.45 31.92 -11.08
CA GLY A 147 -26.52 33.30 -11.58
C GLY A 147 -25.82 34.38 -10.76
N VAL A 148 -25.51 34.18 -9.47
CA VAL A 148 -24.89 35.19 -8.60
C VAL A 148 -24.04 34.55 -7.48
N GLN A 149 -22.74 34.35 -7.70
CA GLN A 149 -21.64 34.54 -6.73
C GLN A 149 -20.32 33.99 -7.29
N ARG A 150 -19.21 34.76 -7.13
CA ARG A 150 -17.85 34.22 -7.35
C ARG A 150 -17.60 33.11 -6.31
N PRO A 151 -17.38 31.84 -6.71
CA PRO A 151 -17.25 30.77 -5.73
C PRO A 151 -16.04 30.98 -4.81
N ARG A 152 -16.22 30.84 -3.49
CA ARG A 152 -15.11 30.85 -2.52
C ARG A 152 -14.18 29.64 -2.74
N PHE A 153 -12.89 29.79 -2.42
CA PHE A 153 -11.82 28.77 -2.57
C PHE A 153 -11.50 28.30 -3.99
N ILE A 154 -11.49 29.20 -4.97
CA ILE A 154 -11.01 28.93 -6.35
C ILE A 154 -9.50 29.18 -6.51
N SER A 155 -8.87 29.88 -5.56
CA SER A 155 -7.44 30.20 -5.65
C SER A 155 -6.57 28.92 -5.66
N PRO A 156 -5.53 28.84 -6.51
CA PRO A 156 -4.60 27.72 -6.54
C PRO A 156 -4.01 27.37 -5.16
N ALA A 157 -3.67 28.38 -4.36
CA ALA A 157 -3.16 28.18 -3.00
C ALA A 157 -4.19 27.47 -2.11
N SER A 158 -5.46 27.88 -2.16
CA SER A 158 -6.52 27.23 -1.38
C SER A 158 -6.77 25.78 -1.80
N GLN A 159 -6.59 25.45 -3.08
CA GLN A 159 -6.73 24.08 -3.59
C GLN A 159 -5.61 23.18 -3.07
N VAL A 160 -4.37 23.67 -3.09
CA VAL A 160 -3.23 22.93 -2.53
C VAL A 160 -3.42 22.69 -1.04
N VAL A 161 -3.88 23.70 -0.28
CA VAL A 161 -4.17 23.55 1.15
C VAL A 161 -5.24 22.50 1.42
N ILE A 162 -6.34 22.49 0.66
CA ILE A 162 -7.39 21.45 0.79
C ILE A 162 -6.82 20.07 0.48
N CYS A 163 -6.06 19.93 -0.61
CA CYS A 163 -5.45 18.66 -1.01
C CYS A 163 -4.49 18.15 0.06
N MET A 164 -3.62 19.02 0.58
CA MET A 164 -2.68 18.68 1.66
C MET A 164 -3.39 18.33 2.96
N ALA A 165 -4.52 18.97 3.29
CA ALA A 165 -5.31 18.64 4.47
C ALA A 165 -5.91 17.22 4.37
N LEU A 166 -6.44 16.84 3.19
CA LEU A 166 -6.96 15.48 2.96
C LEU A 166 -5.85 14.42 3.06
N ILE A 167 -4.68 14.67 2.45
CA ILE A 167 -3.53 13.78 2.55
C ILE A 167 -3.04 13.66 4.00
N SER A 168 -2.97 14.77 4.72
CA SER A 168 -2.55 14.80 6.14
C SER A 168 -3.51 14.02 7.03
N CYS A 169 -4.82 14.08 6.76
CA CYS A 169 -5.81 13.27 7.46
C CYS A 169 -5.53 11.77 7.31
N GLN A 170 -5.25 11.29 6.09
CA GLN A 170 -4.86 9.89 5.87
C GLN A 170 -3.56 9.55 6.62
N LEU A 171 -2.54 10.41 6.54
CA LEU A 171 -1.27 10.18 7.22
C LEU A 171 -1.46 10.03 8.73
N ILE A 172 -2.26 10.90 9.35
CA ILE A 172 -2.57 10.83 10.79
C ILE A 172 -3.25 9.50 11.12
N ILE A 173 -4.26 9.09 10.34
CA ILE A 173 -4.97 7.81 10.55
C ILE A 173 -3.98 6.65 10.51
N VAL A 174 -3.11 6.58 9.50
CA VAL A 174 -2.15 5.48 9.37
C VAL A 174 -1.09 5.50 10.47
N VAL A 175 -0.60 6.67 10.86
CA VAL A 175 0.38 6.81 11.96
C VAL A 175 -0.22 6.35 13.28
N ILE A 176 -1.46 6.76 13.60
CA ILE A 176 -2.16 6.29 14.81
C ILE A 176 -2.28 4.76 14.78
N TRP A 177 -2.65 4.18 13.63
CA TRP A 177 -2.74 2.73 13.49
C TRP A 177 -1.42 2.01 13.68
N LEU A 178 -0.32 2.63 13.24
CA LEU A 178 1.03 2.10 13.39
C LEU A 178 1.51 2.14 14.85
N LEU A 179 1.06 3.13 15.63
CA LEU A 179 1.34 3.22 17.07
C LEU A 179 0.53 2.19 17.88
N VAL A 180 -0.72 1.94 17.51
CA VAL A 180 -1.57 0.95 18.18
C VAL A 180 -1.10 -0.48 17.87
N GLU A 181 -0.70 -0.73 16.63
CA GLU A 181 -0.21 -2.02 16.17
C GLU A 181 1.20 -1.90 15.62
N THR A 182 2.19 -2.22 16.45
CA THR A 182 3.60 -2.18 16.06
C THR A 182 3.85 -3.13 14.89
N PRO A 183 4.39 -2.63 13.77
CA PRO A 183 4.69 -3.47 12.61
C PRO A 183 5.75 -4.49 13.01
N GLY A 184 5.55 -5.73 12.58
CA GLY A 184 6.52 -6.81 12.77
C GLY A 184 6.40 -7.83 11.66
N THR A 185 7.21 -8.88 11.73
CA THR A 185 7.10 -10.03 10.83
C THR A 185 6.63 -11.24 11.61
N ARG A 186 5.69 -12.00 11.04
CA ARG A 186 5.22 -13.26 11.60
C ARG A 186 5.57 -14.39 10.64
N LYS A 187 6.13 -15.47 11.19
CA LYS A 187 6.27 -16.74 10.49
C LYS A 187 4.95 -17.48 10.63
N GLU A 188 4.31 -17.80 9.52
CA GLU A 188 3.11 -18.64 9.51
C GLU A 188 3.40 -19.96 8.81
N THR A 189 2.91 -21.03 9.42
CA THR A 189 2.98 -22.37 8.86
C THR A 189 1.56 -22.82 8.53
N ALA A 190 1.31 -23.28 7.31
CA ALA A 190 -0.01 -23.77 6.94
C ALA A 190 -0.33 -25.06 7.71
N PRO A 191 -1.57 -25.24 8.22
CA PRO A 191 -1.94 -26.43 9.00
C PRO A 191 -1.78 -27.74 8.21
N ASP A 192 -1.90 -27.69 6.89
CA ASP A 192 -1.75 -28.84 5.97
C ASP A 192 -0.29 -29.06 5.49
N LYS A 193 0.59 -28.07 5.68
CA LYS A 193 2.00 -28.12 5.24
C LYS A 193 2.92 -27.59 6.32
N ARG A 194 3.06 -28.36 7.40
CA ARG A 194 3.90 -28.00 8.56
C ARG A 194 5.40 -27.88 8.21
N TYR A 195 5.79 -28.37 7.03
CA TYR A 195 7.14 -28.31 6.45
C TYR A 195 7.42 -27.06 5.58
N VAL A 196 6.51 -26.08 5.51
CA VAL A 196 6.74 -24.82 4.76
C VAL A 196 6.43 -23.62 5.65
N VAL A 197 7.40 -22.71 5.78
CA VAL A 197 7.24 -21.47 6.56
C VAL A 197 7.07 -20.30 5.60
N THR A 198 5.90 -19.66 5.64
CA THR A 198 5.66 -18.42 4.90
C THR A 198 5.97 -17.23 5.79
N LEU A 199 6.85 -16.35 5.34
CA LEU A 199 7.12 -15.10 6.04
C LEU A 199 6.09 -14.04 5.62
N LYS A 200 5.30 -13.54 6.57
CA LYS A 200 4.32 -12.48 6.34
C LYS A 200 4.55 -11.30 7.29
N CYS A 201 3.98 -10.16 6.94
CA CYS A 201 3.88 -9.04 7.89
C CYS A 201 2.88 -9.38 8.98
N ASN A 202 3.23 -9.11 10.24
CA ASN A 202 2.37 -9.28 11.39
C ASN A 202 1.26 -8.22 11.37
N ASN A 203 0.18 -8.50 10.66
CA ASN A 203 -0.99 -7.64 10.56
C ASN A 203 -2.23 -8.45 10.93
N ARG A 204 -3.16 -7.85 11.67
CA ARG A 204 -4.55 -8.33 11.66
C ARG A 204 -5.13 -8.03 10.28
N ASP A 205 -5.71 -9.03 9.62
CA ASP A 205 -6.35 -8.82 8.30
C ASP A 205 -7.39 -7.68 8.33
N SER A 206 -8.08 -7.52 9.47
CA SER A 206 -9.02 -6.42 9.71
C SER A 206 -8.36 -5.03 9.69
N SER A 207 -7.12 -4.90 10.15
CA SER A 207 -6.45 -3.61 10.31
C SER A 207 -6.02 -3.01 8.98
N MET A 208 -5.74 -3.84 7.97
CA MET A 208 -5.49 -3.40 6.60
C MET A 208 -6.77 -2.89 5.93
N LEU A 209 -7.90 -3.60 6.11
CA LEU A 209 -9.20 -3.18 5.59
C LEU A 209 -9.66 -1.85 6.20
N VAL A 210 -9.54 -1.69 7.51
CA VAL A 210 -9.92 -0.45 8.21
C VAL A 210 -9.07 0.74 7.74
N SER A 211 -7.77 0.54 7.51
CA SER A 211 -6.88 1.58 7.01
C SER A 211 -7.21 2.04 5.58
N LEU A 212 -7.94 1.24 4.81
CA LEU A 212 -8.38 1.56 3.45
C LEU A 212 -9.77 2.23 3.42
N THR A 213 -10.53 2.21 4.52
CA THR A 213 -11.86 2.82 4.59
C THR A 213 -11.86 4.30 4.17
N TYR A 214 -10.87 5.08 4.60
CA TYR A 214 -10.75 6.48 4.20
C TYR A 214 -10.47 6.62 2.69
N ASN A 215 -9.64 5.76 2.12
CA ASN A 215 -9.40 5.74 0.66
C ASN A 215 -10.68 5.40 -0.10
N VAL A 216 -11.46 4.43 0.37
CA VAL A 216 -12.77 4.10 -0.22
C VAL A 216 -13.71 5.32 -0.16
N LEU A 217 -13.76 6.02 0.97
CA LEU A 217 -14.54 7.26 1.10
C LEU A 217 -14.09 8.32 0.09
N LEU A 218 -12.78 8.54 -0.07
CA LEU A 218 -12.25 9.46 -1.08
C LEU A 218 -12.66 9.05 -2.50
N ILE A 219 -12.63 7.75 -2.83
CA ILE A 219 -13.04 7.23 -4.14
C ILE A 219 -14.53 7.48 -4.39
N VAL A 220 -15.39 7.19 -3.40
CA VAL A 220 -16.83 7.42 -3.51
C VAL A 220 -17.12 8.90 -3.72
N LEU A 221 -16.50 9.78 -2.93
CA LEU A 221 -16.63 11.22 -3.11
C LEU A 221 -16.14 11.66 -4.50
N CYS A 222 -14.97 11.19 -4.95
CA CYS A 222 -14.47 11.49 -6.29
C CYS A 222 -15.49 11.12 -7.36
N THR A 223 -16.08 9.93 -7.24
CA THR A 223 -17.07 9.39 -8.18
C THR A 223 -18.34 10.24 -8.18
N VAL A 224 -18.89 10.55 -7.01
CA VAL A 224 -20.10 11.40 -6.88
C VAL A 224 -19.88 12.79 -7.48
N TYR A 225 -18.75 13.43 -7.19
CA TYR A 225 -18.43 14.73 -7.77
C TYR A 225 -18.16 14.66 -9.26
N ALA A 226 -17.57 13.57 -9.76
CA ALA A 226 -17.38 13.35 -11.20
C ALA A 226 -18.72 13.24 -11.93
N PHE A 227 -19.70 12.54 -11.37
CA PHE A 227 -21.06 12.46 -11.95
C PHE A 227 -21.84 13.78 -11.87
N LYS A 228 -21.55 14.62 -10.87
CA LYS A 228 -22.21 15.92 -10.70
C LYS A 228 -21.63 17.01 -11.62
N THR A 229 -20.43 16.79 -12.15
CA THR A 229 -19.70 17.75 -13.01
C THR A 229 -20.19 17.64 -14.44
#